data_AF-A0A955E521-F1
#
_entry.id   AF-A0A955E521-F1
#
_cell.length_a   1.000
_cell.length_b   1.000
_cell.length_c   1.000
_cell.angle_alpha   90.00
_cell.angle_beta   90.00
_cell.angle_gamma   90.00
#
_symmetry.space_group_name_H-M   'P 1'
#
loop_
_entity.id
_entity.type
_entity.pdbx_description
1 polymer ?
#
loop_
_entity_poly.entity_id
_entity_poly.type
_entity_poly.pdbx_seq_one_letter_code
_entity_poly.pdbx_strand_id
1 'polypeptide(L)'
;KQRRLRLGMSPRLARLDVNNLIDDQYRNTISAPPSTPEYNKIFGDSNPAIESAKKEVQKKTDALKIITKPVEDAKQNVKTAQESLQQAQNALTQRTAELAMAQADLNAAKAAVPEGDGAAAQQQINTLRKNLDVAKQNVATAEAAYNSTTPGTPEQAAAKADLDAARKALATQQKLIAWWEDKLQGHLDAAKEIQELTAKVQAAQVAFNGAQKDVAVRQDAYNTNAAAHARVEAEHAASKKKAEEELKEAKDLLAAIKKSGVDMLLDQPNAGSQSVFSGSLLNARTPDRTNRLRLVGFPDFSAVTYSGADAAALIPVEAFQLGVNASDARISQVSVKVPSAESYSLSVDRLLDAVTDCPDGQRIRWLRDDLFQAAMFQAGLDLDGERASRSSDGTHPKNASSCCPQGEFYMRVISEVFYARALDIGVFSARSGGFRATATLPLIPAAGGADGTGGASVPAPPAFSGVPAGTATGAGSTLPGSTLASLGTTVEAPGGSVQLVSYSERSVGLRRLFHRPVAVGFRGVTLKIRVECRDGDRCSGRIVGVFSSAGNPSLE
;
A
#
# COMPACT_ATOMS: atom_id res chain seq x y z
N LYS A 1 -67.72 -73.81 -6.15
CA LYS A 1 -67.13 -74.68 -5.11
C LYS A 1 -65.78 -74.09 -4.68
N GLN A 2 -65.78 -73.28 -3.63
CA GLN A 2 -64.60 -72.55 -3.13
C GLN A 2 -63.66 -73.51 -2.37
N ARG A 3 -62.37 -73.53 -2.75
CA ARG A 3 -61.31 -74.23 -2.01
C ARG A 3 -60.73 -73.26 -0.96
N ARG A 4 -60.94 -73.55 0.33
CA ARG A 4 -60.25 -72.90 1.44
C ARG A 4 -58.97 -73.66 1.75
N LEU A 5 -57.82 -73.02 1.56
CA LEU A 5 -56.53 -73.48 2.08
C LEU A 5 -56.55 -73.28 3.61
N ARG A 6 -56.44 -74.37 4.39
CA ARG A 6 -56.14 -74.30 5.82
C ARG A 6 -54.65 -74.57 6.00
N LEU A 7 -53.88 -73.52 6.28
CA LEU A 7 -52.53 -73.65 6.81
C LEU A 7 -52.64 -74.01 8.30
N GLY A 8 -52.25 -75.23 8.65
CA GLY A 8 -52.12 -75.65 10.05
C GLY A 8 -50.86 -75.05 10.65
N MET A 9 -51.01 -74.06 11.53
CA MET A 9 -49.94 -73.63 12.42
C MET A 9 -49.80 -74.62 13.58
N SER A 10 -48.57 -75.03 13.86
CA SER A 10 -48.24 -76.01 14.89
C SER A 10 -48.59 -75.52 16.31
N PRO A 11 -48.93 -76.40 17.27
CA PRO A 11 -49.34 -76.01 18.63
C PRO A 11 -48.22 -75.45 19.52
N ARG A 12 -46.99 -75.26 19.01
CA ARG A 12 -45.85 -74.79 19.80
C ARG A 12 -45.68 -73.26 19.85
N LEU A 13 -46.53 -72.50 19.15
CA LEU A 13 -46.52 -71.02 19.19
C LEU A 13 -47.52 -70.41 20.17
N ALA A 14 -48.34 -71.22 20.87
CA ALA A 14 -49.35 -70.73 21.81
C ALA A 14 -48.82 -70.49 23.25
N ARG A 15 -47.49 -70.48 23.47
CA ARG A 15 -46.85 -70.22 24.77
C ARG A 15 -45.66 -69.26 24.71
N LEU A 16 -45.53 -68.51 23.61
CA LEU A 16 -44.72 -67.30 23.65
C LEU A 16 -45.67 -66.21 24.14
N ASP A 17 -45.50 -65.81 25.39
CA ASP A 17 -46.10 -64.60 25.92
C ASP A 17 -45.44 -63.43 25.19
N VAL A 18 -45.99 -63.11 24.01
CA VAL A 18 -45.48 -62.05 23.13
C VAL A 18 -45.47 -60.72 23.90
N ASN A 19 -46.32 -60.56 24.90
CA ASN A 19 -46.30 -59.37 25.77
C ASN A 19 -45.05 -59.32 26.65
N ASN A 20 -44.57 -60.44 27.19
CA ASN A 20 -43.33 -60.45 27.98
C ASN A 20 -42.08 -60.29 27.10
N LEU A 21 -42.09 -60.83 25.87
CA LEU A 21 -40.96 -60.63 24.93
C LEU A 21 -40.92 -59.19 24.40
N ILE A 22 -42.08 -58.56 24.22
CA ILE A 22 -42.19 -57.14 23.90
C ILE A 22 -41.77 -56.29 25.10
N ASP A 23 -42.19 -56.60 26.32
CA ASP A 23 -41.82 -55.85 27.53
C ASP A 23 -40.32 -55.96 27.88
N ASP A 24 -39.69 -57.13 27.70
CA ASP A 24 -38.25 -57.30 27.91
C ASP A 24 -37.41 -56.61 26.83
N GLN A 25 -37.89 -56.54 25.58
CA GLN A 25 -37.24 -55.70 24.56
C GLN A 25 -37.51 -54.22 24.80
N TYR A 26 -38.73 -53.82 25.18
CA TYR A 26 -39.07 -52.43 25.49
C TYR A 26 -38.27 -51.88 26.68
N ARG A 27 -38.10 -52.67 27.76
CA ARG A 27 -37.30 -52.28 28.94
C ARG A 27 -35.80 -52.17 28.64
N ASN A 28 -35.28 -52.94 27.68
CA ASN A 28 -33.86 -52.91 27.31
C ASN A 28 -33.56 -51.92 26.18
N THR A 29 -34.54 -51.47 25.39
CA THR A 29 -34.36 -50.45 24.34
C THR A 29 -34.74 -49.04 24.76
N ILE A 30 -35.58 -48.89 25.80
CA ILE A 30 -35.74 -47.59 26.46
C ILE A 30 -34.57 -47.46 27.45
N SER A 31 -33.40 -47.11 26.90
CA SER A 31 -32.28 -46.58 27.68
C SER A 31 -32.83 -45.62 28.73
N ALA A 32 -32.42 -45.81 30.00
CA ALA A 32 -32.76 -44.93 31.11
C ALA A 32 -32.74 -43.47 30.64
N PRO A 33 -33.72 -42.63 31.06
CA PRO A 33 -33.80 -41.25 30.59
C PRO A 33 -32.41 -40.63 30.71
N PRO A 34 -31.89 -40.04 29.62
CA PRO A 34 -30.51 -39.61 29.55
C PRO A 34 -30.19 -38.82 30.80
N SER A 35 -29.12 -39.23 31.48
CA SER A 35 -28.72 -38.61 32.74
C SER A 35 -28.63 -37.09 32.54
N THR A 36 -28.91 -36.29 33.57
CA THR A 36 -28.86 -34.80 33.50
C THR A 36 -27.61 -34.26 32.77
N PRO A 37 -26.41 -34.89 32.88
CA PRO A 37 -25.23 -34.54 32.07
C PRO A 37 -25.37 -34.77 30.56
N GLU A 38 -26.04 -35.82 30.10
CA GLU A 38 -26.31 -36.06 28.66
C GLU A 38 -27.36 -35.08 28.12
N TYR A 39 -28.34 -34.73 28.94
CA TYR A 39 -29.29 -33.65 28.65
C TYR A 39 -28.57 -32.30 28.46
N ASN A 40 -27.58 -32.00 29.32
CA ASN A 40 -26.73 -30.81 29.19
C ASN A 40 -25.75 -30.89 28.00
N LYS A 41 -25.41 -32.08 27.48
CA LYS A 41 -24.66 -32.20 26.22
C LYS A 41 -25.53 -31.90 25.00
N ILE A 42 -26.79 -32.28 25.03
CA ILE A 42 -27.73 -32.04 23.93
C ILE A 42 -28.26 -30.60 23.96
N PHE A 43 -28.45 -29.99 25.14
CA PHE A 43 -29.13 -28.70 25.28
C PHE A 43 -28.34 -27.62 26.03
N GLY A 44 -27.22 -27.96 26.67
CA GLY A 44 -26.34 -26.98 27.30
C GLY A 44 -25.49 -26.23 26.29
N ASP A 45 -24.57 -25.40 26.78
CA ASP A 45 -23.67 -24.59 25.94
C ASP A 45 -22.87 -25.40 24.90
N SER A 46 -22.74 -26.70 25.10
CA SER A 46 -22.11 -27.67 24.19
C SER A 46 -22.98 -28.10 22.98
N ASN A 47 -24.21 -27.61 22.83
CA ASN A 47 -25.04 -27.92 21.67
C ASN A 47 -24.38 -27.36 20.39
N PRO A 48 -24.12 -28.18 19.36
CA PRO A 48 -23.41 -27.75 18.14
C PRO A 48 -24.13 -26.63 17.38
N ALA A 49 -25.46 -26.51 17.48
CA ALA A 49 -26.23 -25.41 16.89
C ALA A 49 -26.03 -24.10 17.67
N ILE A 50 -26.00 -24.15 19.01
CA ILE A 50 -25.70 -22.99 19.87
C ILE A 50 -24.25 -22.52 19.63
N GLU A 51 -23.30 -23.46 19.57
CA GLU A 51 -21.91 -23.15 19.27
C GLU A 51 -21.72 -22.56 17.87
N SER A 52 -22.42 -23.07 16.86
CA SER A 52 -22.39 -22.50 15.50
C SER A 52 -22.98 -21.09 15.47
N ALA A 53 -24.09 -20.84 16.17
CA ALA A 53 -24.68 -19.51 16.27
C ALA A 53 -23.79 -18.52 17.06
N LYS A 54 -23.15 -18.96 18.15
CA LYS A 54 -22.14 -18.16 18.87
C LYS A 54 -20.96 -17.80 17.97
N LYS A 55 -20.45 -18.76 17.18
CA LYS A 55 -19.39 -18.51 16.21
C LYS A 55 -19.81 -17.49 15.15
N GLU A 56 -21.04 -17.53 14.67
CA GLU A 56 -21.53 -16.55 13.69
C GLU A 56 -21.65 -15.15 14.33
N VAL A 57 -22.18 -15.03 15.56
CA VAL A 57 -22.20 -13.75 16.30
C VAL A 57 -20.78 -13.21 16.51
N GLN A 58 -19.82 -14.06 16.87
CA GLN A 58 -18.43 -13.68 17.05
C GLN A 58 -17.80 -13.20 15.74
N LYS A 59 -18.00 -13.95 14.65
CA LYS A 59 -17.53 -13.59 13.31
C LYS A 59 -18.09 -12.25 12.84
N LYS A 60 -19.38 -11.98 13.06
CA LYS A 60 -20.01 -10.69 12.73
C LYS A 60 -19.50 -9.55 13.61
N THR A 61 -19.25 -9.82 14.89
CA THR A 61 -18.64 -8.85 15.82
C THR A 61 -17.21 -8.48 15.38
N ASP A 62 -16.42 -9.46 14.95
CA ASP A 62 -15.06 -9.23 14.46
C ASP A 62 -15.07 -8.52 13.10
N ALA A 63 -16.03 -8.83 12.21
CA ALA A 63 -16.25 -8.09 10.98
C ALA A 63 -16.56 -6.60 11.26
N LEU A 64 -17.40 -6.30 12.25
CA LEU A 64 -17.70 -4.92 12.65
C LEU A 64 -16.44 -4.18 13.14
N LYS A 65 -15.56 -4.83 13.90
CA LYS A 65 -14.28 -4.25 14.33
C LYS A 65 -13.35 -3.96 13.16
N ILE A 66 -13.26 -4.88 12.18
CA ILE A 66 -12.47 -4.69 10.96
C ILE A 66 -12.97 -3.48 10.20
N ILE A 67 -14.31 -3.35 10.07
CA ILE A 67 -14.94 -2.21 9.40
C ILE A 67 -14.57 -0.91 10.11
N THR A 68 -14.55 -0.83 11.45
CA THR A 68 -14.21 0.42 12.20
C THR A 68 -12.78 0.91 12.08
N LYS A 69 -11.82 0.04 11.78
CA LYS A 69 -10.39 0.41 11.79
C LYS A 69 -10.01 1.48 10.74
N PRO A 70 -10.42 1.38 9.46
CA PRO A 70 -10.15 2.43 8.46
C PRO A 70 -10.57 3.85 8.86
N VAL A 71 -11.65 4.01 9.63
CA VAL A 71 -12.11 5.33 10.09
C VAL A 71 -11.14 5.90 11.12
N GLU A 72 -10.69 5.09 12.09
CA GLU A 72 -9.71 5.53 13.08
C GLU A 72 -8.35 5.84 12.45
N ASP A 73 -7.92 5.02 11.48
CA ASP A 73 -6.68 5.28 10.72
C ASP A 73 -6.80 6.60 9.92
N ALA A 74 -7.94 6.85 9.25
CA ALA A 74 -8.18 8.09 8.53
C ALA A 74 -8.22 9.32 9.47
N LYS A 75 -8.84 9.18 10.65
CA LYS A 75 -8.90 10.23 11.67
C LYS A 75 -7.51 10.58 12.20
N GLN A 76 -6.67 9.57 12.42
CA GLN A 76 -5.29 9.78 12.83
C GLN A 76 -4.47 10.50 11.74
N ASN A 77 -4.70 10.18 10.46
CA ASN A 77 -4.04 10.88 9.34
C ASN A 77 -4.45 12.37 9.26
N VAL A 78 -5.72 12.68 9.47
CA VAL A 78 -6.19 14.09 9.55
C VAL A 78 -5.52 14.82 10.71
N LYS A 79 -5.44 14.18 11.88
CA LYS A 79 -4.77 14.75 13.06
C LYS A 79 -3.30 15.05 12.77
N THR A 80 -2.56 14.11 12.20
CA THR A 80 -1.14 14.32 11.83
C THR A 80 -0.97 15.44 10.79
N ALA A 81 -1.87 15.53 9.81
CA ALA A 81 -1.84 16.62 8.83
C ALA A 81 -2.12 17.99 9.47
N GLN A 82 -3.05 18.05 10.43
CA GLN A 82 -3.36 19.26 11.19
C GLN A 82 -2.18 19.72 12.05
N GLU A 83 -1.52 18.80 12.76
CA GLU A 83 -0.32 19.10 13.56
C GLU A 83 0.82 19.62 12.67
N SER A 84 1.01 19.01 11.49
CA SER A 84 1.99 19.46 10.50
C SER A 84 1.70 20.86 9.96
N LEU A 85 0.42 21.18 9.68
CA LEU A 85 0.00 22.51 9.25
C LEU A 85 0.26 23.55 10.36
N GLN A 86 -0.06 23.23 11.61
CA GLN A 86 0.18 24.12 12.75
C GLN A 86 1.68 24.44 12.92
N GLN A 87 2.55 23.44 12.77
CA GLN A 87 4.01 23.66 12.82
C GLN A 87 4.50 24.62 11.74
N ALA A 88 3.98 24.51 10.51
CA ALA A 88 4.35 25.43 9.43
C ALA A 88 3.83 26.85 9.66
N GLN A 89 2.63 27.01 10.23
CA GLN A 89 2.10 28.33 10.61
C GLN A 89 2.93 28.99 11.70
N ASN A 90 3.39 28.22 12.69
CA ASN A 90 4.31 28.72 13.72
C ASN A 90 5.65 29.15 13.10
N ALA A 91 6.20 28.36 12.18
CA ALA A 91 7.44 28.71 11.47
C ALA A 91 7.28 29.99 10.64
N LEU A 92 6.15 30.16 9.94
CA LEU A 92 5.85 31.40 9.20
C LEU A 92 5.80 32.62 10.13
N THR A 93 5.20 32.46 11.32
CA THR A 93 5.13 33.52 12.34
C THR A 93 6.53 33.94 12.80
N GLN A 94 7.41 32.96 13.08
CA GLN A 94 8.80 33.23 13.43
C GLN A 94 9.55 33.96 12.30
N ARG A 95 9.41 33.51 11.04
CA ARG A 95 10.07 34.17 9.89
C ARG A 95 9.56 35.59 9.66
N THR A 96 8.29 35.85 9.95
CA THR A 96 7.72 37.20 9.90
C THR A 96 8.39 38.13 10.92
N ALA A 97 8.61 37.65 12.15
CA ALA A 97 9.32 38.40 13.17
C ALA A 97 10.79 38.66 12.81
N GLU A 98 11.49 37.65 12.26
CA GLU A 98 12.88 37.80 11.78
C GLU A 98 13.00 38.85 10.66
N LEU A 99 12.08 38.83 9.68
CA LEU A 99 12.03 39.83 8.62
C LEU A 99 11.79 41.25 9.18
N ALA A 100 10.87 41.38 10.15
CA ALA A 100 10.58 42.66 10.80
C ALA A 100 11.79 43.21 11.56
N MET A 101 12.52 42.35 12.31
CA MET A 101 13.76 42.75 13.00
C MET A 101 14.85 43.17 12.02
N ALA A 102 15.09 42.39 10.96
CA ALA A 102 16.08 42.73 9.94
C ALA A 102 15.77 44.07 9.25
N GLN A 103 14.48 44.36 9.00
CA GLN A 103 14.05 45.63 8.44
C GLN A 103 14.24 46.79 9.42
N ALA A 104 13.99 46.57 10.71
CA ALA A 104 14.22 47.56 11.76
C ALA A 104 15.72 47.90 11.88
N ASP A 105 16.59 46.89 11.87
CA ASP A 105 18.05 47.07 11.89
C ASP A 105 18.54 47.86 10.67
N LEU A 106 18.05 47.52 9.47
CA LEU A 106 18.37 48.26 8.25
C LEU A 106 17.93 49.73 8.34
N ASN A 107 16.74 50.00 8.90
CA ASN A 107 16.24 51.36 9.07
C ASN A 107 17.07 52.13 10.12
N ALA A 108 17.47 51.48 11.20
CA ALA A 108 18.34 52.07 12.23
C ALA A 108 19.73 52.41 11.67
N ALA A 109 20.35 51.50 10.90
CA ALA A 109 21.63 51.75 10.25
C ALA A 109 21.56 52.89 9.22
N LYS A 110 20.46 52.97 8.45
CA LYS A 110 20.22 54.11 7.53
C LYS A 110 20.07 55.43 8.28
N ALA A 111 19.42 55.44 9.44
CA ALA A 111 19.28 56.63 10.28
C ALA A 111 20.60 57.03 10.96
N ALA A 112 21.52 56.09 11.17
CA ALA A 112 22.83 56.34 11.76
C ALA A 112 23.88 56.87 10.76
N VAL A 113 23.57 56.90 9.45
CA VAL A 113 24.47 57.49 8.45
C VAL A 113 24.66 58.97 8.78
N PRO A 114 25.91 59.46 8.95
CA PRO A 114 26.15 60.86 9.26
C PRO A 114 25.46 61.77 8.25
N GLU A 115 24.79 62.83 8.71
CA GLU A 115 24.19 63.82 7.82
C GLU A 115 25.30 64.51 6.99
N GLY A 116 25.34 64.18 5.71
CA GLY A 116 26.34 64.69 4.77
C GLY A 116 26.45 63.78 3.55
N ASP A 117 26.46 64.38 2.36
CA ASP A 117 26.69 63.61 1.14
C ASP A 117 28.15 63.17 1.10
N GLY A 118 28.41 61.85 1.12
CA GLY A 118 29.75 61.31 0.93
C GLY A 118 30.42 61.83 -0.35
N ALA A 119 29.64 62.19 -1.37
CA ALA A 119 30.13 62.87 -2.56
C ALA A 119 30.66 64.29 -2.27
N ALA A 120 30.01 65.04 -1.38
CA ALA A 120 30.48 66.35 -0.94
C ALA A 120 31.79 66.26 -0.15
N ALA A 121 31.92 65.26 0.74
CA ALA A 121 33.17 64.99 1.46
C ALA A 121 34.32 64.67 0.48
N GLN A 122 34.07 63.82 -0.53
CA GLN A 122 35.05 63.50 -1.57
C GLN A 122 35.45 64.74 -2.40
N GLN A 123 34.49 65.60 -2.75
CA GLN A 123 34.76 66.85 -3.47
C GLN A 123 35.61 67.82 -2.64
N GLN A 124 35.37 67.92 -1.32
CA GLN A 124 36.18 68.74 -0.41
C GLN A 124 37.60 68.20 -0.28
N ILE A 125 37.79 66.88 -0.14
CA ILE A 125 39.14 66.26 -0.13
C ILE A 125 39.89 66.59 -1.41
N ASN A 126 39.24 66.46 -2.58
CA ASN A 126 39.87 66.77 -3.86
C ASN A 126 40.29 68.25 -3.95
N THR A 127 39.48 69.16 -3.39
CA THR A 127 39.79 70.60 -3.33
C THR A 127 40.94 70.88 -2.37
N LEU A 128 40.94 70.27 -1.18
CA LEU A 128 42.00 70.41 -0.20
C LEU A 128 43.33 69.84 -0.69
N ARG A 129 43.32 68.74 -1.45
CA ARG A 129 44.55 68.19 -2.07
C ARG A 129 45.18 69.18 -3.07
N LYS A 130 44.36 69.86 -3.88
CA LYS A 130 44.87 70.95 -4.75
C LYS A 130 45.48 72.08 -3.93
N ASN A 131 44.83 72.50 -2.84
CA ASN A 131 45.36 73.53 -1.93
C ASN A 131 46.65 73.10 -1.22
N LEU A 132 46.76 71.81 -0.87
CA LEU A 132 47.96 71.24 -0.29
C LEU A 132 49.14 71.32 -1.26
N ASP A 133 48.92 71.05 -2.54
CA ASP A 133 49.98 71.13 -3.55
C ASP A 133 50.44 72.58 -3.77
N VAL A 134 49.51 73.55 -3.76
CA VAL A 134 49.86 74.98 -3.74
C VAL A 134 50.65 75.34 -2.48
N ALA A 135 50.24 74.85 -1.30
CA ALA A 135 50.96 75.11 -0.05
C ALA A 135 52.38 74.52 -0.06
N LYS A 136 52.59 73.32 -0.63
CA LYS A 136 53.92 72.72 -0.83
C LYS A 136 54.78 73.59 -1.74
N GLN A 137 54.21 74.10 -2.85
CA GLN A 137 54.92 74.99 -3.76
C GLN A 137 55.32 76.30 -3.07
N ASN A 138 54.46 76.86 -2.23
CA ASN A 138 54.78 78.06 -1.44
C ASN A 138 55.90 77.81 -0.43
N VAL A 139 55.90 76.66 0.26
CA VAL A 139 57.01 76.26 1.15
C VAL A 139 58.32 76.15 0.37
N ALA A 140 58.32 75.46 -0.77
CA ALA A 140 59.52 75.32 -1.61
C ALA A 140 60.04 76.68 -2.10
N THR A 141 59.13 77.59 -2.47
CA THR A 141 59.48 78.96 -2.89
C THR A 141 60.06 79.78 -1.73
N ALA A 142 59.44 79.75 -0.54
CA ALA A 142 59.93 80.45 0.65
C ALA A 142 61.27 79.88 1.14
N GLU A 143 61.47 78.57 1.03
CA GLU A 143 62.72 77.90 1.39
C GLU A 143 63.86 78.29 0.44
N ALA A 144 63.59 78.35 -0.86
CA ALA A 144 64.53 78.88 -1.85
C ALA A 144 64.91 80.34 -1.57
N ALA A 145 63.92 81.19 -1.22
CA ALA A 145 64.16 82.58 -0.86
C ALA A 145 65.03 82.70 0.41
N TYR A 146 64.70 81.97 1.48
CA TYR A 146 65.50 81.91 2.70
C TYR A 146 66.95 81.49 2.43
N ASN A 147 67.16 80.44 1.63
CA ASN A 147 68.49 79.93 1.30
C ASN A 147 69.30 80.89 0.40
N SER A 148 68.65 81.79 -0.33
CA SER A 148 69.30 82.80 -1.17
C SER A 148 69.72 84.08 -0.42
N THR A 149 69.22 84.29 0.80
CA THR A 149 69.54 85.49 1.60
C THR A 149 70.85 85.36 2.38
N THR A 150 71.58 86.47 2.48
CA THR A 150 72.85 86.53 3.23
C THR A 150 72.59 86.32 4.73
N PRO A 151 73.38 85.46 5.42
CA PRO A 151 73.21 85.20 6.84
C PRO A 151 73.30 86.46 7.71
N GLY A 152 72.35 86.63 8.63
CA GLY A 152 72.33 87.70 9.63
C GLY A 152 71.69 89.01 9.16
N THR A 153 71.17 89.09 7.93
CA THR A 153 70.49 90.31 7.44
C THR A 153 69.02 90.38 7.88
N PRO A 154 68.42 91.58 7.95
CA PRO A 154 66.97 91.74 8.15
C PRO A 154 66.14 90.98 7.10
N GLU A 155 66.64 90.87 5.88
CA GLU A 155 66.01 90.13 4.78
C GLU A 155 65.93 88.63 5.08
N GLN A 156 66.97 88.04 5.69
CA GLN A 156 66.94 86.64 6.11
C GLN A 156 65.91 86.40 7.22
N ALA A 157 65.75 87.36 8.15
CA ALA A 157 64.74 87.27 9.20
C ALA A 157 63.31 87.30 8.62
N ALA A 158 63.06 88.17 7.62
CA ALA A 158 61.79 88.21 6.89
C ALA A 158 61.54 86.91 6.12
N ALA A 159 62.51 86.42 5.36
CA ALA A 159 62.40 85.17 4.60
C ALA A 159 62.15 83.95 5.51
N LYS A 160 62.74 83.94 6.72
CA LYS A 160 62.46 82.91 7.74
C LYS A 160 61.01 82.98 8.23
N ALA A 161 60.49 84.18 8.51
CA ALA A 161 59.11 84.35 8.93
C ALA A 161 58.12 83.87 7.85
N ASP A 162 58.41 84.15 6.57
CA ASP A 162 57.61 83.66 5.43
C ASP A 162 57.67 82.13 5.31
N LEU A 163 58.85 81.52 5.49
CA LEU A 163 59.00 80.06 5.50
C LEU A 163 58.21 79.41 6.64
N ASP A 164 58.29 79.97 7.85
CA ASP A 164 57.55 79.46 9.02
C ASP A 164 56.03 79.60 8.81
N ALA A 165 55.57 80.71 8.23
CA ALA A 165 54.17 80.91 7.86
C ALA A 165 53.70 79.90 6.80
N ALA A 166 54.50 79.66 5.74
CA ALA A 166 54.20 78.67 4.71
C ALA A 166 54.12 77.24 5.27
N ARG A 167 55.06 76.87 6.16
CA ARG A 167 55.05 75.55 6.84
C ARG A 167 53.82 75.38 7.74
N LYS A 168 53.42 76.43 8.46
CA LYS A 168 52.19 76.42 9.28
C LYS A 168 50.92 76.26 8.43
N ALA A 169 50.86 76.91 7.27
CA ALA A 169 49.76 76.76 6.32
C ALA A 169 49.69 75.33 5.77
N LEU A 170 50.84 74.74 5.38
CA LEU A 170 50.94 73.35 4.93
C LEU A 170 50.43 72.37 6.00
N ALA A 171 50.88 72.51 7.25
CA ALA A 171 50.45 71.66 8.36
C ALA A 171 48.94 71.78 8.63
N THR A 172 48.36 72.97 8.45
CA THR A 172 46.91 73.18 8.59
C THR A 172 46.13 72.44 7.50
N GLN A 173 46.59 72.51 6.24
CA GLN A 173 45.98 71.78 5.13
C GLN A 173 46.05 70.26 5.33
N GLN A 174 47.19 69.74 5.81
CA GLN A 174 47.34 68.31 6.12
C GLN A 174 46.35 67.84 7.20
N LYS A 175 46.16 68.62 8.27
CA LYS A 175 45.18 68.31 9.33
C LYS A 175 43.74 68.32 8.80
N LEU A 176 43.40 69.27 7.93
CA LEU A 176 42.07 69.33 7.30
C LEU A 176 41.81 68.13 6.40
N ILE A 177 42.78 67.71 5.58
CA ILE A 177 42.66 66.52 4.74
C ILE A 177 42.43 65.28 5.61
N ALA A 178 43.25 65.08 6.65
CA ALA A 178 43.11 63.94 7.55
C ALA A 178 41.72 63.89 8.23
N TRP A 179 41.19 65.04 8.64
CA TRP A 179 39.85 65.13 9.23
C TRP A 179 38.74 64.75 8.25
N TRP A 180 38.83 65.19 6.99
CA TRP A 180 37.85 64.83 5.96
C TRP A 180 37.98 63.37 5.50
N GLU A 181 39.20 62.82 5.44
CA GLU A 181 39.43 61.41 5.14
C GLU A 181 38.83 60.50 6.22
N ASP A 182 38.94 60.85 7.49
CA ASP A 182 38.27 60.17 8.62
C ASP A 182 36.74 60.21 8.48
N LYS A 183 36.17 61.39 8.17
CA LYS A 183 34.74 61.55 7.85
C LYS A 183 34.29 60.65 6.70
N LEU A 184 35.02 60.65 5.58
CA LEU A 184 34.71 59.83 4.41
C LEU A 184 34.76 58.34 4.75
N GLN A 185 35.76 57.92 5.53
CA GLN A 185 35.88 56.53 5.97
C GLN A 185 34.67 56.11 6.81
N GLY A 186 34.18 56.97 7.71
CA GLY A 186 32.94 56.74 8.46
C GLY A 186 31.71 56.53 7.56
N HIS A 187 31.58 57.30 6.47
CA HIS A 187 30.50 57.09 5.49
C HIS A 187 30.66 55.76 4.72
N LEU A 188 31.89 55.37 4.36
CA LEU A 188 32.15 54.11 3.66
C LEU A 188 31.85 52.90 4.52
N ASP A 189 32.18 52.94 5.80
CA ASP A 189 31.91 51.83 6.73
C ASP A 189 30.40 51.73 7.03
N ALA A 190 29.70 52.85 7.20
CA ALA A 190 28.24 52.85 7.28
C ALA A 190 27.57 52.29 5.99
N ALA A 191 28.10 52.61 4.82
CA ALA A 191 27.60 52.08 3.55
C ALA A 191 27.78 50.55 3.44
N LYS A 192 28.92 50.01 3.90
CA LYS A 192 29.15 48.55 3.98
C LYS A 192 28.16 47.89 4.94
N GLU A 193 27.95 48.45 6.12
CA GLU A 193 26.98 47.93 7.10
C GLU A 193 25.56 47.89 6.51
N ILE A 194 25.14 48.96 5.83
CA ILE A 194 23.84 49.00 5.12
C ILE A 194 23.76 47.93 4.03
N GLN A 195 24.84 47.68 3.30
CA GLN A 195 24.89 46.64 2.26
C GLN A 195 24.73 45.24 2.87
N GLU A 196 25.42 44.95 3.98
CA GLU A 196 25.30 43.68 4.70
C GLU A 196 23.89 43.48 5.28
N LEU A 197 23.32 44.52 5.90
CA LEU A 197 21.94 44.49 6.40
C LEU A 197 20.92 44.32 5.28
N THR A 198 21.14 44.95 4.12
CA THR A 198 20.29 44.75 2.93
C THR A 198 20.33 43.30 2.47
N ALA A 199 21.50 42.67 2.45
CA ALA A 199 21.63 41.25 2.12
C ALA A 199 20.91 40.35 3.16
N LYS A 200 20.98 40.68 4.46
CA LYS A 200 20.23 39.98 5.51
C LYS A 200 18.71 40.11 5.33
N VAL A 201 18.20 41.30 5.00
CA VAL A 201 16.77 41.50 4.70
C VAL A 201 16.35 40.68 3.48
N GLN A 202 17.15 40.66 2.41
CA GLN A 202 16.86 39.83 1.23
C GLN A 202 16.82 38.32 1.57
N ALA A 203 17.78 37.83 2.36
CA ALA A 203 17.80 36.44 2.80
C ALA A 203 16.57 36.10 3.69
N ALA A 204 16.20 36.99 4.61
CA ALA A 204 15.00 36.85 5.44
C ALA A 204 13.72 36.83 4.58
N GLN A 205 13.64 37.67 3.55
CA GLN A 205 12.50 37.71 2.62
C GLN A 205 12.37 36.39 1.83
N VAL A 206 13.48 35.81 1.36
CA VAL A 206 13.47 34.50 0.69
C VAL A 206 12.99 33.41 1.63
N ALA A 207 13.47 33.40 2.89
CA ALA A 207 13.05 32.45 3.90
C ALA A 207 11.55 32.57 4.24
N PHE A 208 11.04 33.80 4.33
CA PHE A 208 9.62 34.10 4.52
C PHE A 208 8.76 33.56 3.35
N ASN A 209 9.15 33.84 2.10
CA ASN A 209 8.45 33.34 0.92
C ASN A 209 8.44 31.80 0.88
N GLY A 210 9.56 31.16 1.28
CA GLY A 210 9.65 29.70 1.41
C GLY A 210 8.68 29.15 2.45
N ALA A 211 8.58 29.77 3.62
CA ALA A 211 7.64 29.38 4.67
C ALA A 211 6.17 29.56 4.25
N GLN A 212 5.84 30.63 3.53
CA GLN A 212 4.49 30.82 2.97
C GLN A 212 4.10 29.69 2.01
N LYS A 213 5.04 29.27 1.14
CA LYS A 213 4.81 28.16 0.22
C LYS A 213 4.62 26.83 0.96
N ASP A 214 5.40 26.56 2.02
CA ASP A 214 5.25 25.35 2.83
C ASP A 214 3.87 25.30 3.52
N VAL A 215 3.40 26.42 4.07
CA VAL A 215 2.04 26.52 4.64
C VAL A 215 0.97 26.19 3.60
N ALA A 216 1.08 26.72 2.38
CA ALA A 216 0.13 26.42 1.30
C ALA A 216 0.10 24.93 0.95
N VAL A 217 1.28 24.31 0.78
CA VAL A 217 1.40 22.86 0.47
C VAL A 217 0.79 22.00 1.58
N ARG A 218 1.04 22.33 2.85
CA ARG A 218 0.48 21.59 3.98
C ARG A 218 -1.01 21.82 4.16
N GLN A 219 -1.51 23.00 3.83
CA GLN A 219 -2.94 23.30 3.83
C GLN A 219 -3.68 22.42 2.79
N ASP A 220 -3.11 22.28 1.59
CA ASP A 220 -3.66 21.40 0.55
C ASP A 220 -3.65 19.93 0.98
N ALA A 221 -2.57 19.47 1.63
CA ALA A 221 -2.49 18.12 2.18
C ALA A 221 -3.53 17.88 3.28
N TYR A 222 -3.72 18.85 4.19
CA TYR A 222 -4.78 18.80 5.21
C TYR A 222 -6.17 18.72 4.57
N ASN A 223 -6.47 19.57 3.59
CA ASN A 223 -7.75 19.58 2.88
C ASN A 223 -8.01 18.23 2.17
N THR A 224 -6.98 17.66 1.56
CA THR A 224 -7.05 16.36 0.89
C THR A 224 -7.35 15.24 1.88
N ASN A 225 -6.64 15.20 3.01
CA ASN A 225 -6.88 14.19 4.05
C ASN A 225 -8.25 14.35 4.72
N ALA A 226 -8.69 15.58 4.97
CA ALA A 226 -10.03 15.85 5.51
C ALA A 226 -11.14 15.38 4.55
N ALA A 227 -10.97 15.62 3.25
CA ALA A 227 -11.90 15.11 2.23
C ALA A 227 -11.88 13.57 2.14
N ALA A 228 -10.70 12.95 2.24
CA ALA A 228 -10.58 11.50 2.26
C ALA A 228 -11.26 10.89 3.49
N HIS A 229 -11.06 11.47 4.68
CA HIS A 229 -11.75 11.07 5.91
C HIS A 229 -13.27 11.17 5.76
N ALA A 230 -13.79 12.28 5.24
CA ALA A 230 -15.22 12.44 5.01
C ALA A 230 -15.82 11.37 4.07
N ARG A 231 -15.06 10.95 3.04
CA ARG A 231 -15.48 9.85 2.16
C ARG A 231 -15.47 8.51 2.90
N VAL A 232 -14.42 8.22 3.64
CA VAL A 232 -14.32 6.99 4.46
C VAL A 232 -15.44 6.94 5.48
N GLU A 233 -15.76 8.03 6.17
CA GLU A 233 -16.89 8.09 7.10
C GLU A 233 -18.23 7.84 6.41
N ALA A 234 -18.45 8.40 5.22
CA ALA A 234 -19.69 8.19 4.47
C ALA A 234 -19.85 6.73 4.00
N GLU A 235 -18.80 6.12 3.44
CA GLU A 235 -18.79 4.70 3.03
C GLU A 235 -18.93 3.77 4.24
N HIS A 236 -18.31 4.15 5.35
CA HIS A 236 -18.35 3.39 6.60
C HIS A 236 -19.72 3.43 7.26
N ALA A 237 -20.40 4.57 7.28
CA ALA A 237 -21.73 4.70 7.89
C ALA A 237 -22.74 3.70 7.29
N ALA A 238 -22.70 3.52 5.97
CA ALA A 238 -23.54 2.53 5.27
C ALA A 238 -23.14 1.09 5.64
N SER A 239 -21.83 0.78 5.59
CA SER A 239 -21.30 -0.55 5.89
C SER A 239 -21.52 -0.96 7.34
N LYS A 240 -21.35 -0.02 8.27
CA LYS A 240 -21.58 -0.19 9.71
C LYS A 240 -23.05 -0.48 10.00
N LYS A 241 -23.98 0.30 9.43
CA LYS A 241 -25.42 0.06 9.62
C LYS A 241 -25.81 -1.35 9.18
N LYS A 242 -25.36 -1.78 8.00
CA LYS A 242 -25.60 -3.14 7.49
C LYS A 242 -25.00 -4.21 8.42
N ALA A 243 -23.75 -4.02 8.88
CA ALA A 243 -23.11 -4.97 9.78
C ALA A 243 -23.79 -5.04 11.17
N GLU A 244 -24.32 -3.92 11.67
CA GLU A 244 -25.11 -3.87 12.91
C GLU A 244 -26.46 -4.59 12.75
N GLU A 245 -27.12 -4.45 11.60
CA GLU A 245 -28.34 -5.20 11.26
C GLU A 245 -28.07 -6.71 11.18
N GLU A 246 -27.02 -7.14 10.46
CA GLU A 246 -26.63 -8.56 10.39
C GLU A 246 -26.24 -9.14 11.75
N LEU A 247 -25.56 -8.36 12.60
CA LEU A 247 -25.22 -8.76 13.97
C LEU A 247 -26.47 -8.92 14.84
N LYS A 248 -27.46 -8.03 14.66
CA LYS A 248 -28.74 -8.11 15.35
C LYS A 248 -29.49 -9.38 14.93
N GLU A 249 -29.59 -9.66 13.63
CA GLU A 249 -30.21 -10.88 13.10
C GLU A 249 -29.53 -12.15 13.64
N ALA A 250 -28.19 -12.18 13.69
CA ALA A 250 -27.46 -13.32 14.24
C ALA A 250 -27.74 -13.53 15.75
N LYS A 251 -27.88 -12.45 16.52
CA LYS A 251 -28.25 -12.51 17.95
C LYS A 251 -29.69 -12.96 18.14
N ASP A 252 -30.61 -12.47 17.31
CA ASP A 252 -32.02 -12.85 17.35
C ASP A 252 -32.18 -14.33 16.98
N LEU A 253 -31.40 -14.84 16.01
CA LEU A 253 -31.37 -16.26 15.66
C LEU A 253 -30.79 -17.13 16.78
N LEU A 254 -29.71 -16.69 17.43
CA LEU A 254 -29.17 -17.36 18.62
C LEU A 254 -30.22 -17.42 19.75
N ALA A 255 -30.96 -16.33 19.98
CA ALA A 255 -32.04 -16.28 20.97
C ALA A 255 -33.21 -17.20 20.58
N ALA A 256 -33.58 -17.25 19.31
CA ALA A 256 -34.62 -18.13 18.79
C ALA A 256 -34.24 -19.61 18.93
N ILE A 257 -32.99 -20.00 18.62
CA ILE A 257 -32.49 -21.38 18.83
C ILE A 257 -32.56 -21.77 20.31
N LYS A 258 -32.16 -20.86 21.20
CA LYS A 258 -32.27 -21.10 22.65
C LYS A 258 -33.72 -21.27 23.09
N LYS A 259 -34.65 -20.51 22.53
CA LYS A 259 -36.08 -20.60 22.84
C LYS A 259 -36.71 -21.88 22.27
N SER A 260 -36.48 -22.21 21.00
CA SER A 260 -37.04 -23.40 20.36
C SER A 260 -36.50 -24.70 20.95
N GLY A 261 -35.24 -24.72 21.39
CA GLY A 261 -34.69 -25.84 22.16
C GLY A 261 -35.42 -26.09 23.47
N VAL A 262 -35.96 -25.03 24.11
CA VAL A 262 -36.79 -25.12 25.33
C VAL A 262 -38.23 -25.52 24.99
N ASP A 263 -38.80 -25.02 23.90
CA ASP A 263 -40.18 -25.35 23.49
C ASP A 263 -40.32 -26.80 22.97
N MET A 264 -39.34 -27.31 22.22
CA MET A 264 -39.28 -28.73 21.79
C MET A 264 -39.22 -29.72 22.97
N LEU A 265 -38.83 -29.25 24.17
CA LEU A 265 -38.79 -30.06 25.38
C LEU A 265 -40.14 -30.20 26.06
N LEU A 266 -41.04 -29.24 25.85
CA LEU A 266 -42.38 -29.26 26.44
C LEU A 266 -43.38 -30.06 25.59
N ASP A 267 -43.05 -30.28 24.31
CA ASP A 267 -43.99 -30.82 23.32
C ASP A 267 -43.59 -32.21 22.78
N GLN A 268 -42.74 -32.99 23.46
CA GLN A 268 -42.49 -34.37 23.05
C GLN A 268 -43.78 -35.20 23.17
N PRO A 269 -44.40 -35.63 22.05
CA PRO A 269 -45.50 -36.58 22.13
C PRO A 269 -44.90 -37.93 22.52
N ASN A 270 -45.40 -38.47 23.62
CA ASN A 270 -45.13 -39.86 24.00
C ASN A 270 -45.46 -40.78 22.81
N ALA A 271 -44.50 -41.63 22.46
CA ALA A 271 -44.60 -42.85 21.67
C ALA A 271 -44.59 -42.77 20.13
N GLY A 272 -43.53 -43.38 19.56
CA GLY A 272 -43.69 -44.41 18.54
C GLY A 272 -43.18 -44.08 17.13
N SER A 273 -42.10 -44.75 16.74
CA SER A 273 -41.61 -44.95 15.36
C SER A 273 -40.76 -43.82 14.73
N GLN A 274 -39.43 -43.95 14.81
CA GLN A 274 -38.52 -43.40 13.79
C GLN A 274 -37.58 -44.49 13.24
N SER A 275 -37.55 -44.61 11.91
CA SER A 275 -36.71 -45.52 11.15
C SER A 275 -35.36 -44.88 10.80
N VAL A 276 -34.28 -45.65 10.98
CA VAL A 276 -32.89 -45.29 10.72
C VAL A 276 -32.60 -45.32 9.21
N PHE A 277 -32.11 -44.22 8.64
CA PHE A 277 -31.53 -44.18 7.28
C PHE A 277 -30.00 -44.14 7.37
N SER A 278 -29.34 -45.14 6.79
CA SER A 278 -27.88 -45.24 6.68
C SER A 278 -27.46 -44.94 5.23
N GLY A 279 -26.84 -43.78 5.00
CA GLY A 279 -26.28 -43.39 3.69
C GLY A 279 -24.80 -43.77 3.58
N SER A 280 -24.51 -44.78 2.77
CA SER A 280 -23.16 -45.23 2.39
C SER A 280 -22.88 -44.84 0.94
N LEU A 281 -22.11 -43.77 0.69
CA LEU A 281 -21.66 -43.37 -0.66
C LEU A 281 -20.28 -42.68 -0.66
N LEU A 282 -19.28 -43.33 -0.05
CA LEU A 282 -17.87 -43.00 -0.31
C LEU A 282 -17.11 -44.27 -0.72
N ASN A 283 -17.17 -44.59 -2.01
CA ASN A 283 -16.35 -45.62 -2.64
C ASN A 283 -15.88 -45.14 -4.02
N ALA A 284 -14.85 -44.28 -4.04
CA ALA A 284 -14.09 -43.95 -5.24
C ALA A 284 -12.77 -44.76 -5.22
N ARG A 285 -12.81 -45.93 -5.88
CA ARG A 285 -11.68 -46.84 -6.06
C ARG A 285 -10.91 -46.48 -7.33
N THR A 286 -9.74 -45.84 -7.18
CA THR A 286 -8.44 -46.15 -7.80
C THR A 286 -7.56 -44.89 -7.84
N PRO A 287 -6.65 -44.70 -6.86
CA PRO A 287 -5.70 -43.61 -6.85
C PRO A 287 -4.37 -44.15 -7.39
N ASP A 288 -4.03 -44.01 -8.67
CA ASP A 288 -2.64 -44.36 -9.00
C ASP A 288 -1.92 -43.69 -10.16
N ARG A 289 -2.58 -43.03 -11.10
CA ARG A 289 -1.82 -42.29 -12.14
C ARG A 289 -2.60 -41.08 -12.58
N THR A 290 -2.20 -39.89 -12.09
CA THR A 290 -2.21 -38.57 -12.76
C THR A 290 -2.43 -37.45 -11.74
N ASN A 291 -1.35 -36.98 -11.12
CA ASN A 291 -1.16 -35.56 -10.75
C ASN A 291 0.29 -35.35 -10.29
N ARG A 292 1.25 -35.77 -11.13
CA ARG A 292 2.62 -35.30 -10.96
C ARG A 292 2.66 -33.87 -11.45
N LEU A 293 3.09 -32.96 -10.58
CA LEU A 293 3.33 -31.56 -10.89
C LEU A 293 4.19 -31.47 -12.14
N ARG A 294 3.67 -30.81 -13.17
CA ARG A 294 4.46 -30.51 -14.36
C ARG A 294 5.15 -29.19 -14.10
N LEU A 295 6.48 -29.21 -14.20
CA LEU A 295 7.23 -27.97 -14.23
C LEU A 295 6.98 -27.33 -15.59
N VAL A 296 6.37 -26.16 -15.59
CA VAL A 296 6.11 -25.39 -16.81
C VAL A 296 6.93 -24.11 -16.73
N GLY A 297 7.83 -23.95 -17.70
CA GLY A 297 8.50 -22.68 -17.93
C GLY A 297 7.49 -21.71 -18.55
N PHE A 298 7.25 -20.59 -17.89
CA PHE A 298 6.60 -19.47 -18.56
C PHE A 298 7.60 -18.86 -19.53
N PRO A 299 7.25 -18.66 -20.81
CA PRO A 299 8.13 -17.91 -21.67
C PRO A 299 8.23 -16.46 -21.15
N ASP A 300 9.36 -15.81 -21.41
CA ASP A 300 9.76 -14.49 -20.88
C ASP A 300 8.81 -13.32 -21.25
N PHE A 301 7.64 -13.58 -21.83
CA PHE A 301 6.73 -12.62 -22.42
C PHE A 301 5.80 -11.89 -21.44
N SER A 302 5.89 -12.11 -20.12
CA SER A 302 4.99 -11.47 -19.15
C SER A 302 5.59 -10.23 -18.48
N ALA A 303 6.40 -9.43 -19.19
CA ALA A 303 6.82 -8.12 -18.69
C ALA A 303 5.63 -7.14 -18.78
N VAL A 304 4.68 -7.23 -17.85
CA VAL A 304 3.60 -6.23 -17.77
C VAL A 304 4.21 -4.94 -17.25
N THR A 305 4.31 -3.95 -18.13
CA THR A 305 4.87 -2.64 -17.82
C THR A 305 3.80 -1.76 -17.19
N TYR A 306 3.86 -1.62 -15.87
CA TYR A 306 3.02 -0.67 -15.14
C TYR A 306 3.72 0.68 -15.05
N SER A 307 3.00 1.75 -15.37
CA SER A 307 3.46 3.13 -15.18
C SER A 307 2.65 3.82 -14.10
N GLY A 308 3.29 4.47 -13.12
CA GLY A 308 2.60 5.31 -12.13
C GLY A 308 2.00 4.55 -10.94
N ALA A 309 0.80 4.95 -10.51
CA ALA A 309 0.18 4.54 -9.24
C ALA A 309 -0.15 3.02 -9.16
N ASP A 310 -0.44 2.38 -10.29
CA ASP A 310 -0.79 0.94 -10.33
C ASP A 310 0.41 0.04 -9.96
N ALA A 311 1.64 0.55 -10.11
CA ALA A 311 2.84 -0.17 -9.68
C ALA A 311 2.90 -0.36 -8.15
N ALA A 312 2.29 0.55 -7.37
CA ALA A 312 2.29 0.48 -5.91
C ALA A 312 1.45 -0.69 -5.38
N ALA A 313 0.49 -1.20 -6.16
CA ALA A 313 -0.32 -2.36 -5.79
C ALA A 313 0.40 -3.70 -5.96
N LEU A 314 1.43 -3.76 -6.83
CA LEU A 314 2.13 -5.00 -7.17
C LEU A 314 3.47 -5.15 -6.46
N ILE A 315 4.08 -4.04 -6.06
CA ILE A 315 5.36 -4.03 -5.36
C ILE A 315 5.08 -4.01 -3.85
N PRO A 316 5.55 -5.00 -3.06
CA PRO A 316 5.41 -4.94 -1.61
C PRO A 316 6.03 -3.64 -1.07
N VAL A 317 5.19 -2.82 -0.42
CA VAL A 317 5.57 -1.52 0.14
C VAL A 317 6.71 -1.63 1.16
N GLU A 318 6.87 -2.80 1.78
CA GLU A 318 7.93 -3.12 2.72
C GLU A 318 9.31 -3.12 2.04
N ALA A 319 9.40 -3.61 0.79
CA ALA A 319 10.65 -3.62 0.03
C ALA A 319 11.07 -2.21 -0.43
N PHE A 320 10.11 -1.29 -0.56
CA PHE A 320 10.37 0.09 -0.96
C PHE A 320 11.09 0.88 0.14
N GLN A 321 10.83 0.59 1.41
CA GLN A 321 11.49 1.24 2.55
C GLN A 321 12.95 0.84 2.73
N LEU A 322 13.38 -0.29 2.15
CA LEU A 322 14.66 -0.93 2.48
C LEU A 322 15.85 -0.56 1.59
N GLY A 323 15.65 0.17 0.49
CA GLY A 323 16.78 0.42 -0.42
C GLY A 323 16.72 1.66 -1.28
N VAL A 324 15.58 2.36 -1.29
CA VAL A 324 15.43 3.52 -2.17
C VAL A 324 14.59 4.55 -1.42
N ASN A 325 15.19 5.68 -1.03
CA ASN A 325 14.45 6.91 -0.72
C ASN A 325 13.78 7.43 -2.00
N ALA A 326 12.92 6.61 -2.59
CA ALA A 326 12.30 6.76 -3.89
C ALA A 326 10.91 7.40 -3.80
N SER A 327 10.61 8.12 -2.71
CA SER A 327 9.37 8.90 -2.61
C SER A 327 9.21 9.90 -3.78
N ASP A 328 10.30 10.26 -4.46
CA ASP A 328 10.30 11.14 -5.64
C ASP A 328 10.71 10.47 -6.97
N ALA A 329 11.06 9.18 -6.97
CA ALA A 329 11.48 8.51 -8.20
C ALA A 329 10.25 8.14 -9.04
N ARG A 330 10.03 8.84 -10.15
CA ARG A 330 9.01 8.47 -11.14
C ARG A 330 9.34 7.09 -11.72
N ILE A 331 8.68 6.05 -11.22
CA ILE A 331 8.75 4.68 -11.74
C ILE A 331 8.16 4.69 -13.16
N SER A 332 8.99 4.31 -14.13
CA SER A 332 8.60 4.31 -15.54
C SER A 332 8.09 2.98 -16.02
N GLN A 333 8.67 1.91 -15.49
CA GLN A 333 8.38 0.55 -15.89
C GLN A 333 8.66 -0.39 -14.73
N VAL A 334 7.74 -1.31 -14.50
CA VAL A 334 7.93 -2.49 -13.66
C VAL A 334 7.86 -3.70 -14.57
N SER A 335 8.71 -4.71 -14.38
CA SER A 335 8.70 -5.96 -15.13
C SER A 335 8.63 -7.10 -14.14
N VAL A 336 7.61 -7.96 -14.25
CA VAL A 336 7.47 -9.14 -13.41
C VAL A 336 7.73 -10.39 -14.24
N LYS A 337 8.70 -11.20 -13.83
CA LYS A 337 9.07 -12.46 -14.48
C LYS A 337 8.83 -13.62 -13.52
N VAL A 338 8.20 -14.68 -14.02
CA VAL A 338 7.98 -15.93 -13.27
C VAL A 338 9.08 -16.92 -13.70
N PRO A 339 10.17 -17.08 -12.94
CA PRO A 339 11.28 -17.94 -13.37
C PRO A 339 10.89 -19.42 -13.46
N SER A 340 9.94 -19.86 -12.64
CA SER A 340 9.43 -21.24 -12.65
C SER A 340 8.04 -21.30 -12.02
N ALA A 341 7.18 -22.14 -12.60
CA ALA A 341 5.89 -22.46 -12.01
C ALA A 341 5.59 -23.96 -12.10
N GLU A 342 4.80 -24.42 -11.14
CA GLU A 342 4.24 -25.76 -11.07
C GLU A 342 2.79 -25.68 -11.54
N SER A 343 2.38 -26.50 -12.50
CA SER A 343 0.99 -26.58 -12.91
C SER A 343 0.25 -27.74 -12.26
N TYR A 344 -0.98 -27.46 -11.86
CA TYR A 344 -1.95 -28.41 -11.35
C TYR A 344 -3.08 -28.47 -12.38
N SER A 345 -3.17 -29.56 -13.13
CA SER A 345 -4.22 -29.76 -14.12
C SER A 345 -5.19 -30.87 -13.71
N LEU A 346 -6.46 -30.65 -14.03
CA LEU A 346 -7.45 -31.71 -14.16
C LEU A 346 -7.53 -32.08 -15.64
N SER A 347 -7.59 -33.38 -15.94
CA SER A 347 -7.81 -33.84 -17.31
C SER A 347 -9.12 -33.24 -17.82
N VAL A 348 -9.02 -32.47 -18.91
CA VAL A 348 -10.19 -31.88 -19.58
C VAL A 348 -11.12 -32.99 -20.03
N ASP A 349 -10.60 -34.14 -20.47
CA ASP A 349 -11.41 -35.30 -20.85
C ASP A 349 -12.23 -35.80 -19.67
N ARG A 350 -11.63 -35.98 -18.47
CA ARG A 350 -12.40 -36.38 -17.28
C ARG A 350 -13.45 -35.35 -16.87
N LEU A 351 -13.13 -34.07 -17.06
CA LEU A 351 -14.06 -33.00 -16.73
C LEU A 351 -15.19 -32.91 -17.76
N LEU A 352 -14.89 -33.09 -19.04
CA LEU A 352 -15.88 -33.18 -20.10
C LEU A 352 -16.71 -34.44 -19.92
N ASP A 353 -16.13 -35.61 -19.67
CA ASP A 353 -16.83 -36.85 -19.34
C ASP A 353 -17.74 -36.65 -18.12
N ALA A 354 -17.28 -35.99 -17.06
CA ALA A 354 -18.15 -35.66 -15.92
C ALA A 354 -19.33 -34.74 -16.29
N VAL A 355 -19.15 -33.87 -17.29
CA VAL A 355 -20.16 -32.93 -17.80
C VAL A 355 -21.06 -33.55 -18.89
N THR A 356 -20.56 -34.49 -19.69
CA THR A 356 -21.21 -35.03 -20.90
C THR A 356 -21.68 -36.47 -20.76
N ASP A 357 -21.06 -37.27 -19.90
CA ASP A 357 -21.30 -38.69 -19.77
C ASP A 357 -22.44 -38.94 -18.77
N CYS A 358 -23.66 -38.93 -19.28
CA CYS A 358 -24.84 -39.48 -18.64
C CYS A 358 -25.25 -40.75 -19.42
N PRO A 359 -24.83 -41.96 -18.98
CA PRO A 359 -24.93 -43.18 -19.78
C PRO A 359 -26.37 -43.60 -20.16
N ASP A 360 -27.40 -43.09 -19.48
CA ASP A 360 -28.77 -43.61 -19.61
C ASP A 360 -29.79 -42.61 -20.19
N GLY A 361 -29.35 -41.48 -20.77
CA GLY A 361 -30.28 -40.40 -21.12
C GLY A 361 -31.04 -39.82 -19.92
N GLN A 362 -30.66 -40.23 -18.70
CA GLN A 362 -31.08 -39.60 -17.46
C GLN A 362 -30.24 -38.34 -17.27
N ARG A 363 -30.95 -37.21 -17.16
CA ARG A 363 -30.45 -35.84 -17.03
C ARG A 363 -29.32 -35.71 -16.02
N ILE A 364 -28.46 -34.70 -16.27
CA ILE A 364 -27.44 -34.14 -15.38
C ILE A 364 -27.92 -34.19 -13.91
N ARG A 365 -27.52 -35.21 -13.16
CA ARG A 365 -27.90 -35.40 -11.76
C ARG A 365 -27.04 -34.54 -10.82
N TRP A 366 -25.92 -34.01 -11.32
CA TRP A 366 -24.98 -33.13 -10.64
C TRP A 366 -25.58 -31.80 -10.16
N LEU A 367 -26.72 -31.37 -10.72
CA LEU A 367 -27.46 -30.19 -10.27
C LEU A 367 -28.15 -30.37 -8.90
N ARG A 368 -28.14 -31.59 -8.35
CA ARG A 368 -28.70 -31.91 -7.04
C ARG A 368 -27.65 -32.15 -5.96
N ASP A 369 -26.37 -32.16 -6.32
CA ASP A 369 -25.30 -32.27 -5.33
C ASP A 369 -25.04 -30.86 -4.76
N ASP A 370 -25.20 -30.72 -3.43
CA ASP A 370 -25.17 -29.46 -2.67
C ASP A 370 -23.96 -28.55 -2.99
N LEU A 371 -22.85 -29.14 -3.46
CA LEU A 371 -21.62 -28.42 -3.82
C LEU A 371 -21.75 -27.60 -5.11
N PHE A 372 -22.46 -28.10 -6.13
CA PHE A 372 -22.63 -27.37 -7.39
C PHE A 372 -23.75 -26.34 -7.27
N GLN A 373 -24.81 -26.65 -6.51
CA GLN A 373 -25.79 -25.65 -6.10
C GLN A 373 -25.12 -24.53 -5.31
N ALA A 374 -24.29 -24.83 -4.31
CA ALA A 374 -23.56 -23.80 -3.56
C ALA A 374 -22.61 -22.95 -4.42
N ALA A 375 -21.92 -23.56 -5.40
CA ALA A 375 -21.04 -22.84 -6.32
C ALA A 375 -21.81 -21.93 -7.30
N MET A 376 -22.96 -22.39 -7.80
CA MET A 376 -23.85 -21.60 -8.66
C MET A 376 -24.57 -20.49 -7.88
N PHE A 377 -24.95 -20.76 -6.61
CA PHE A 377 -25.54 -19.79 -5.69
C PHE A 377 -24.56 -18.67 -5.33
N GLN A 378 -23.28 -19.00 -5.10
CA GLN A 378 -22.22 -18.01 -4.90
C GLN A 378 -21.90 -17.20 -6.16
N ALA A 379 -22.10 -17.76 -7.36
CA ALA A 379 -21.94 -17.05 -8.62
C ALA A 379 -23.11 -16.08 -8.94
N GLY A 380 -24.09 -15.93 -8.05
CA GLY A 380 -25.22 -15.02 -8.22
C GLY A 380 -26.21 -15.44 -9.32
N LEU A 381 -26.06 -16.66 -9.85
CA LEU A 381 -27.05 -17.28 -10.73
C LEU A 381 -28.13 -17.88 -9.84
N ASP A 382 -29.04 -17.02 -9.41
CA ASP A 382 -30.26 -17.39 -8.70
C ASP A 382 -31.15 -18.20 -9.66
N LEU A 383 -30.88 -19.51 -9.76
CA LEU A 383 -31.73 -20.46 -10.49
C LEU A 383 -32.98 -20.82 -9.69
N ASP A 384 -33.10 -20.30 -8.47
CA ASP A 384 -34.28 -20.47 -7.64
C ASP A 384 -35.33 -19.45 -8.05
N GLY A 385 -36.06 -19.78 -9.12
CA GLY A 385 -37.47 -19.41 -9.27
C GLY A 385 -38.36 -20.01 -8.16
N GLU A 386 -37.86 -20.18 -6.94
CA GLU A 386 -38.54 -20.80 -5.80
C GLU A 386 -38.57 -19.86 -4.58
N ARG A 387 -39.15 -18.70 -4.80
CA ARG A 387 -40.10 -18.14 -3.82
C ARG A 387 -41.31 -17.51 -4.49
N ALA A 388 -41.81 -18.14 -5.55
CA ALA A 388 -43.23 -18.04 -5.86
C ALA A 388 -43.98 -18.74 -4.72
N SER A 389 -44.49 -17.90 -3.81
CA SER A 389 -45.41 -18.20 -2.72
C SER A 389 -46.01 -19.59 -2.74
N ARG A 390 -45.80 -20.34 -1.64
CA ARG A 390 -46.84 -21.22 -1.12
C ARG A 390 -48.07 -20.35 -0.80
N SER A 391 -48.83 -20.03 -1.83
CA SER A 391 -50.23 -19.68 -1.73
C SER A 391 -50.92 -20.93 -1.22
N SER A 392 -51.42 -20.87 0.01
CA SER A 392 -52.27 -21.90 0.61
C SER A 392 -53.67 -21.96 -0.03
N ASP A 393 -53.97 -21.08 -0.99
CA ASP A 393 -55.19 -21.19 -1.80
C ASP A 393 -54.94 -22.15 -2.96
N GLY A 394 -55.67 -23.27 -2.94
CA GLY A 394 -55.58 -24.40 -3.87
C GLY A 394 -55.97 -24.14 -5.33
N THR A 395 -55.65 -22.96 -5.86
CA THR A 395 -55.76 -22.60 -7.27
C THR A 395 -54.37 -22.44 -7.88
N HIS A 396 -53.68 -23.56 -8.06
CA HIS A 396 -52.49 -23.58 -8.93
C HIS A 396 -52.92 -23.17 -10.35
N PRO A 397 -52.44 -22.05 -10.91
CA PRO A 397 -52.66 -21.77 -12.32
C PRO A 397 -51.96 -22.88 -13.11
N LYS A 398 -52.73 -23.65 -13.89
CA LYS A 398 -52.26 -24.74 -14.76
C LYS A 398 -51.31 -24.29 -15.89
N ASN A 399 -50.80 -23.06 -15.84
CA ASN A 399 -50.00 -22.42 -16.88
C ASN A 399 -48.63 -21.92 -16.36
N ALA A 400 -48.12 -22.48 -15.26
CA ALA A 400 -46.75 -22.23 -14.81
C ALA A 400 -45.77 -23.25 -15.43
N SER A 401 -45.70 -23.31 -16.76
CA SER A 401 -44.72 -24.12 -17.51
C SER A 401 -43.41 -23.37 -17.79
N SER A 402 -43.16 -22.22 -17.13
CA SER A 402 -42.01 -21.35 -17.42
C SER A 402 -40.83 -21.49 -16.44
N CYS A 403 -40.76 -22.57 -15.65
CA CYS A 403 -39.80 -22.71 -14.56
C CYS A 403 -38.35 -22.98 -14.96
N CYS A 404 -38.02 -22.90 -16.25
CA CYS A 404 -36.64 -23.08 -16.68
C CYS A 404 -36.18 -21.85 -17.44
N PRO A 405 -35.10 -21.19 -16.97
CA PRO A 405 -34.52 -20.08 -17.70
C PRO A 405 -34.02 -20.62 -19.04
N GLN A 406 -34.75 -20.28 -20.10
CA GLN A 406 -34.28 -20.46 -21.46
C GLN A 406 -33.22 -19.39 -21.69
N GLY A 407 -32.00 -19.82 -21.96
CA GLY A 407 -30.87 -18.91 -22.02
C GLY A 407 -29.58 -19.59 -22.44
N GLU A 408 -28.64 -18.76 -22.89
CA GLU A 408 -27.27 -19.16 -23.13
C GLU A 408 -26.44 -18.78 -21.90
N PHE A 409 -25.83 -19.76 -21.26
CA PHE A 409 -24.96 -19.60 -20.11
C PHE A 409 -23.51 -19.82 -20.55
N TYR A 410 -22.60 -19.01 -20.02
CA TYR A 410 -21.16 -19.20 -20.21
C TYR A 410 -20.58 -19.77 -18.92
N MET A 411 -20.13 -21.02 -18.97
CA MET A 411 -19.45 -21.68 -17.86
C MET A 411 -17.96 -21.73 -18.16
N ARG A 412 -17.16 -20.96 -17.42
CA ARG A 412 -15.70 -21.04 -17.52
C ARG A 412 -15.20 -22.15 -16.62
N VAL A 413 -14.64 -23.19 -17.22
CA VAL A 413 -14.03 -24.29 -16.50
C VAL A 413 -12.52 -24.11 -16.49
N ILE A 414 -11.95 -23.95 -15.30
CA ILE A 414 -10.51 -23.87 -15.10
C ILE A 414 -9.96 -25.30 -15.09
N SER A 415 -9.19 -25.65 -16.11
CA SER A 415 -8.60 -26.99 -16.25
C SER A 415 -7.20 -27.07 -15.67
N GLU A 416 -6.48 -25.96 -15.57
CA GLU A 416 -5.12 -25.93 -15.04
C GLU A 416 -4.85 -24.63 -14.28
N VAL A 417 -4.21 -24.71 -13.12
CA VAL A 417 -3.77 -23.55 -12.34
C VAL A 417 -2.24 -23.59 -12.22
N PHE A 418 -1.60 -22.45 -12.47
CA PHE A 418 -0.16 -22.29 -12.39
C PHE A 418 0.21 -21.63 -11.08
N TYR A 419 1.06 -22.31 -10.29
CA TYR A 419 1.55 -21.80 -9.03
C TYR A 419 3.04 -21.47 -9.12
N ALA A 420 3.43 -20.26 -8.69
CA ALA A 420 4.83 -19.87 -8.62
C ALA A 420 5.29 -19.80 -7.17
N ARG A 421 6.54 -20.19 -6.93
CA ARG A 421 7.24 -20.01 -5.65
C ARG A 421 8.15 -18.78 -5.65
N ALA A 422 8.50 -18.29 -6.83
CA ALA A 422 9.38 -17.15 -6.99
C ALA A 422 8.81 -16.19 -8.05
N LEU A 423 8.95 -14.89 -7.81
CA LEU A 423 8.68 -13.83 -8.78
C LEU A 423 9.89 -12.89 -8.82
N ASP A 424 10.40 -12.64 -10.01
CA ASP A 424 11.47 -11.68 -10.26
C ASP A 424 10.83 -10.35 -10.69
N ILE A 425 11.12 -9.28 -9.98
CA ILE A 425 10.52 -7.95 -10.17
C ILE A 425 11.64 -6.96 -10.50
N GLY A 426 11.68 -6.48 -11.73
CA GLY A 426 12.56 -5.39 -12.16
C GLY A 426 11.82 -4.06 -12.15
N VAL A 427 12.31 -3.07 -11.40
CA VAL A 427 11.77 -1.70 -11.36
C VAL A 427 12.75 -0.78 -12.08
N PHE A 428 12.27 0.02 -13.04
CA PHE A 428 13.08 0.92 -13.87
C PHE A 428 12.64 2.39 -13.72
N SER A 429 13.60 3.29 -13.50
CA SER A 429 13.39 4.74 -13.40
C SER A 429 13.57 5.44 -14.76
N ALA A 430 12.66 6.36 -15.11
CA ALA A 430 12.69 7.09 -16.40
C ALA A 430 13.78 8.18 -16.48
N ARG A 431 14.32 8.65 -15.36
CA ARG A 431 15.24 9.80 -15.35
C ARG A 431 16.63 9.41 -14.91
N SER A 432 17.61 9.67 -15.78
CA SER A 432 19.05 9.55 -15.51
C SER A 432 19.64 10.74 -14.74
N GLY A 433 18.80 11.54 -14.08
CA GLY A 433 19.20 12.80 -13.45
C GLY A 433 19.85 12.56 -12.10
N GLY A 434 21.16 12.30 -12.08
CA GLY A 434 22.04 12.51 -10.92
C GLY A 434 21.64 11.87 -9.58
N PHE A 435 20.77 10.85 -9.59
CA PHE A 435 20.25 10.23 -8.38
C PHE A 435 21.32 9.31 -7.76
N ARG A 436 22.05 9.83 -6.78
CA ARG A 436 22.86 8.98 -5.88
C ARG A 436 21.94 8.39 -4.82
N ALA A 437 21.34 7.24 -5.10
CA ALA A 437 20.71 6.45 -4.05
C ALA A 437 21.81 5.83 -3.18
N THR A 438 21.98 6.39 -1.99
CA THR A 438 22.73 5.73 -0.92
C THR A 438 21.77 4.75 -0.26
N ALA A 439 21.90 3.45 -0.55
CA ALA A 439 21.14 2.43 0.14
C ALA A 439 21.66 2.33 1.58
N THR A 440 21.05 3.05 2.51
CA THR A 440 21.32 2.92 3.94
C THR A 440 20.61 1.68 4.46
N LEU A 441 21.13 0.50 4.14
CA LEU A 441 20.69 -0.71 4.81
C LEU A 441 21.06 -0.59 6.31
N PRO A 442 20.17 -0.96 7.25
CA PRO A 442 20.53 -1.05 8.65
C PRO A 442 21.65 -2.09 8.79
N LEU A 443 22.88 -1.59 8.91
CA LEU A 443 24.06 -2.41 9.20
C LEU A 443 23.83 -3.08 10.56
N ILE A 444 23.50 -4.36 10.53
CA ILE A 444 23.70 -5.23 11.69
C ILE A 444 25.20 -5.13 12.01
N PRO A 445 25.60 -4.80 13.25
CA PRO A 445 27.01 -4.63 13.59
C PRO A 445 27.73 -5.95 13.32
N ALA A 446 28.68 -5.91 12.39
CA ALA A 446 29.54 -7.03 12.07
C ALA A 446 30.38 -7.36 13.31
N ALA A 447 29.95 -8.38 14.06
CA ALA A 447 30.78 -9.03 15.05
C ALA A 447 31.97 -9.67 14.33
N GLY A 448 33.18 -9.31 14.77
CA GLY A 448 34.43 -9.61 14.08
C GLY A 448 34.73 -11.09 13.90
N GLY A 449 35.60 -11.38 12.92
CA GLY A 449 36.14 -12.72 12.76
C GLY A 449 36.94 -12.93 11.47
N ALA A 450 38.26 -12.77 11.61
CA ALA A 450 39.35 -13.53 10.99
C ALA A 450 39.56 -13.55 9.46
N ASP A 451 40.78 -13.13 9.10
CA ASP A 451 41.48 -13.45 7.86
C ASP A 451 41.44 -14.96 7.54
N GLY A 452 41.07 -15.28 6.30
CA GLY A 452 41.03 -16.64 5.79
C GLY A 452 41.05 -16.66 4.26
N THR A 453 42.24 -16.56 3.68
CA THR A 453 42.55 -16.90 2.29
C THR A 453 42.16 -18.35 2.00
N GLY A 454 41.18 -18.58 1.12
CA GLY A 454 40.82 -19.91 0.62
C GLY A 454 39.71 -19.82 -0.42
N GLY A 455 40.08 -20.00 -1.69
CA GLY A 455 39.17 -19.89 -2.82
C GLY A 455 38.18 -21.06 -2.93
N ALA A 456 36.94 -20.72 -3.28
CA ALA A 456 36.01 -21.60 -3.97
C ALA A 456 35.05 -20.70 -4.79
N SER A 457 35.14 -20.76 -6.12
CA SER A 457 34.26 -20.07 -7.04
C SER A 457 32.85 -20.66 -6.94
N VAL A 458 31.93 -19.96 -6.28
CA VAL A 458 30.49 -20.25 -6.36
C VAL A 458 30.00 -19.86 -7.76
N PRO A 459 29.25 -20.71 -8.47
CA PRO A 459 28.76 -20.40 -9.81
C PRO A 459 27.83 -19.19 -9.75
N ALA A 460 28.11 -18.18 -10.59
CA ALA A 460 27.33 -16.97 -10.69
C ALA A 460 25.85 -17.28 -11.01
N PRO A 461 24.87 -16.60 -10.38
CA PRO A 461 23.48 -16.74 -10.75
C PRO A 461 23.27 -16.30 -12.22
N PRO A 462 22.31 -16.91 -12.95
CA PRO A 462 22.06 -16.57 -14.35
C PRO A 462 21.73 -15.09 -14.48
N ALA A 463 22.48 -14.39 -15.33
CA ALA A 463 22.31 -12.97 -15.60
C ALA A 463 20.92 -12.67 -16.17
N PHE A 464 20.33 -11.56 -15.73
CA PHE A 464 19.03 -11.07 -16.18
C PHE A 464 19.12 -10.58 -17.64
N SER A 465 18.91 -11.48 -18.60
CA SER A 465 19.02 -11.20 -20.05
C SER A 465 17.74 -10.58 -20.61
N GLY A 466 17.33 -9.41 -20.10
CA GLY A 466 16.11 -8.71 -20.54
C GLY A 466 16.23 -7.19 -20.67
N VAL A 467 17.43 -6.62 -20.51
CA VAL A 467 17.65 -5.18 -20.68
C VAL A 467 17.59 -4.86 -22.18
N PRO A 468 16.72 -3.94 -22.66
CA PRO A 468 16.77 -3.50 -24.04
C PRO A 468 18.16 -2.90 -24.31
N ALA A 469 18.83 -3.41 -25.33
CA ALA A 469 20.19 -3.03 -25.72
C ALA A 469 20.23 -1.58 -26.24
N GLY A 470 20.16 -0.62 -25.31
CA GLY A 470 20.58 0.76 -25.54
C GLY A 470 22.06 0.85 -25.22
N THR A 471 22.91 0.94 -26.25
CA THR A 471 24.35 1.19 -26.13
C THR A 471 24.61 2.50 -25.38
N ALA A 472 24.81 2.41 -24.07
CA ALA A 472 25.35 3.48 -23.26
C ALA A 472 26.87 3.27 -23.15
N THR A 473 27.63 3.84 -24.10
CA THR A 473 29.06 4.09 -23.92
C THR A 473 29.23 5.21 -22.91
N GLY A 474 29.34 4.86 -21.64
CA GLY A 474 29.64 5.76 -20.54
C GLY A 474 30.50 5.03 -19.52
N ALA A 475 31.68 5.59 -19.22
CA ALA A 475 32.73 5.03 -18.39
C ALA A 475 32.23 4.48 -17.04
N GLY A 476 32.78 3.32 -16.67
CA GLY A 476 32.35 2.51 -15.54
C GLY A 476 32.47 3.19 -14.17
N SER A 477 31.46 2.95 -13.34
CA SER A 477 31.62 2.86 -11.90
C SER A 477 31.59 1.38 -11.52
N THR A 478 32.77 0.77 -11.44
CA THR A 478 32.92 -0.50 -10.72
C THR A 478 32.56 -0.23 -9.26
N LEU A 479 31.36 -0.65 -8.84
CA LEU A 479 30.99 -0.73 -7.44
C LEU A 479 32.08 -1.52 -6.69
N PRO A 480 32.59 -1.03 -5.55
CA PRO A 480 33.60 -1.76 -4.78
C PRO A 480 33.04 -3.12 -4.37
N GLY A 481 33.80 -4.19 -4.60
CA GLY A 481 33.35 -5.59 -4.47
C GLY A 481 32.81 -6.01 -3.08
N SER A 482 32.87 -5.14 -2.08
CA SER A 482 32.26 -5.36 -0.75
C SER A 482 30.74 -5.11 -0.71
N THR A 483 30.17 -4.30 -1.61
CA THR A 483 28.69 -4.10 -1.68
C THR A 483 27.99 -5.21 -2.45
N LEU A 484 28.72 -6.01 -3.24
CA LEU A 484 28.17 -7.19 -3.89
C LEU A 484 27.88 -8.33 -2.90
N ALA A 485 28.68 -8.43 -1.83
CA ALA A 485 28.50 -9.44 -0.79
C ALA A 485 27.22 -9.23 0.05
N SER A 486 26.66 -8.00 0.09
CA SER A 486 25.40 -7.71 0.78
C SER A 486 24.15 -7.89 -0.10
N LEU A 487 24.28 -8.18 -1.40
CA LEU A 487 23.14 -8.49 -2.29
C LEU A 487 22.48 -9.85 -1.98
N GLY A 488 22.95 -10.57 -0.96
CA GLY A 488 22.32 -11.80 -0.46
C GLY A 488 21.30 -11.57 0.66
N THR A 489 21.13 -10.35 1.19
CA THR A 489 20.25 -10.11 2.34
C THR A 489 18.80 -10.38 1.94
N THR A 490 18.28 -11.48 2.47
CA THR A 490 16.89 -11.87 2.36
C THR A 490 16.13 -11.18 3.49
N VAL A 491 15.10 -10.43 3.14
CA VAL A 491 14.22 -9.79 4.12
C VAL A 491 12.92 -10.58 4.19
N GLU A 492 12.53 -11.00 5.38
CA GLU A 492 11.23 -11.65 5.58
C GLU A 492 10.08 -10.65 5.45
N ALA A 493 9.05 -11.02 4.70
CA ALA A 493 7.84 -10.25 4.51
C ALA A 493 6.62 -11.18 4.73
N PRO A 494 5.42 -10.66 5.05
CA PRO A 494 4.24 -11.50 5.18
C PRO A 494 4.04 -12.39 3.92
N GLY A 495 4.02 -13.71 4.14
CA GLY A 495 3.83 -14.71 3.10
C GLY A 495 5.08 -15.13 2.31
N GLY A 496 6.27 -14.60 2.62
CA GLY A 496 7.49 -14.96 1.90
C GLY A 496 8.75 -14.19 2.33
N SER A 497 9.73 -14.13 1.44
CA SER A 497 10.91 -13.30 1.61
C SER A 497 11.26 -12.56 0.32
N VAL A 498 11.93 -11.43 0.44
CA VAL A 498 12.36 -10.61 -0.70
C VAL A 498 13.88 -10.55 -0.69
N GLN A 499 14.49 -10.89 -1.82
CA GLN A 499 15.93 -10.83 -2.04
C GLN A 499 16.24 -9.78 -3.10
N LEU A 500 17.22 -8.91 -2.85
CA LEU A 500 17.74 -7.96 -3.83
C LEU A 500 18.66 -8.70 -4.81
N VAL A 501 18.22 -8.93 -6.04
CA VAL A 501 18.98 -9.71 -7.04
C VAL A 501 19.97 -8.85 -7.80
N SER A 502 19.58 -7.63 -8.15
CA SER A 502 20.42 -6.70 -8.93
C SER A 502 20.11 -5.26 -8.58
N TYR A 503 21.12 -4.40 -8.65
CA TYR A 503 20.97 -2.97 -8.47
C TYR A 503 21.79 -2.24 -9.54
N SER A 504 21.19 -1.26 -10.18
CA SER A 504 21.84 -0.32 -11.09
C SER A 504 21.31 1.09 -10.83
N GLU A 505 22.00 2.12 -11.34
CA GLU A 505 21.55 3.52 -11.20
C GLU A 505 20.12 3.76 -11.71
N ARG A 506 19.63 2.93 -12.64
CA ARG A 506 18.32 3.08 -13.27
C ARG A 506 17.36 1.94 -12.95
N SER A 507 17.81 0.88 -12.29
CA SER A 507 16.99 -0.29 -12.08
C SER A 507 17.28 -1.03 -10.79
N VAL A 508 16.24 -1.52 -10.14
CA VAL A 508 16.34 -2.43 -9.00
C VAL A 508 15.65 -3.74 -9.38
N GLY A 509 16.38 -4.85 -9.29
CA GLY A 509 15.85 -6.19 -9.50
C GLY A 509 15.69 -6.90 -8.17
N LEU A 510 14.46 -7.28 -7.84
CA LEU A 510 14.06 -7.97 -6.63
C LEU A 510 13.58 -9.39 -6.99
N ARG A 511 13.72 -10.34 -6.08
CA ARG A 511 13.12 -11.67 -6.17
C ARG A 511 12.30 -11.92 -4.93
N ARG A 512 10.99 -12.10 -5.09
CA ARG A 512 10.10 -12.50 -4.01
C ARG A 512 9.96 -14.02 -4.01
N LEU A 513 10.34 -14.66 -2.92
CA LEU A 513 10.15 -16.08 -2.65
C LEU A 513 8.94 -16.26 -1.74
N PHE A 514 7.98 -17.09 -2.11
CA PHE A 514 6.78 -17.33 -1.29
C PHE A 514 6.95 -18.60 -0.46
N HIS A 515 6.57 -18.56 0.82
CA HIS A 515 6.56 -19.75 1.68
C HIS A 515 5.56 -20.80 1.18
N ARG A 516 4.43 -20.34 0.64
CA ARG A 516 3.40 -21.15 -0.01
C ARG A 516 3.29 -20.73 -1.47
N PRO A 517 3.24 -21.66 -2.44
CA PRO A 517 3.06 -21.30 -3.84
C PRO A 517 1.82 -20.41 -4.04
N VAL A 518 1.94 -19.37 -4.85
CA VAL A 518 0.85 -18.45 -5.18
C VAL A 518 0.36 -18.73 -6.59
N ALA A 519 -0.96 -18.71 -6.82
CA ALA A 519 -1.52 -18.88 -8.15
C ALA A 519 -1.19 -17.63 -8.99
N VAL A 520 -0.42 -17.80 -10.08
CA VAL A 520 0.01 -16.72 -10.98
C VAL A 520 -0.80 -16.68 -12.28
N GLY A 521 -1.57 -17.73 -12.55
CA GLY A 521 -2.43 -17.78 -13.73
C GLY A 521 -3.21 -19.08 -13.77
N PHE A 522 -4.13 -19.16 -14.73
CA PHE A 522 -4.86 -20.39 -14.99
C PHE A 522 -5.13 -20.57 -16.48
N ARG A 523 -5.35 -21.81 -16.89
CA ARG A 523 -5.88 -22.19 -18.20
C ARG A 523 -7.28 -22.74 -18.01
N GLY A 524 -8.19 -22.32 -18.88
CA GLY A 524 -9.55 -22.80 -18.85
C GLY A 524 -10.21 -22.78 -20.21
N VAL A 525 -11.37 -23.43 -20.29
CA VAL A 525 -12.26 -23.40 -21.44
C VAL A 525 -13.56 -22.74 -21.02
N THR A 526 -14.08 -21.84 -21.85
CA THR A 526 -15.40 -21.25 -21.64
C THR A 526 -16.41 -22.04 -22.48
N LEU A 527 -17.32 -22.73 -21.80
CA LEU A 527 -18.37 -23.52 -22.41
C LEU A 527 -19.62 -22.66 -22.54
N LYS A 528 -20.19 -22.60 -23.76
CA LYS A 528 -21.48 -21.97 -24.00
C LYS A 528 -22.56 -23.05 -23.96
N ILE A 529 -23.36 -23.01 -22.91
CA ILE A 529 -24.42 -23.97 -22.62
C ILE A 529 -25.75 -23.30 -22.96
N ARG A 530 -26.49 -23.84 -23.92
CA ARG A 530 -27.86 -23.41 -24.17
C ARG A 530 -28.79 -24.36 -23.43
N VAL A 531 -29.65 -23.80 -22.58
CA VAL A 531 -30.68 -24.55 -21.88
C VAL A 531 -31.98 -24.40 -22.66
N GLU A 532 -32.49 -25.51 -23.18
CA GLU A 532 -33.77 -25.57 -23.90
C GLU A 532 -34.78 -26.37 -23.07
N CYS A 533 -35.99 -25.83 -22.93
CA CYS A 533 -37.11 -26.55 -22.32
C CYS A 533 -37.83 -27.30 -23.43
N ARG A 534 -37.94 -28.62 -23.28
CA ARG A 534 -38.81 -29.42 -24.16
C ARG A 534 -40.15 -29.63 -23.46
N ASP A 535 -41.25 -29.52 -24.20
CA ASP A 535 -42.62 -29.64 -23.70
C ASP A 535 -42.78 -30.83 -22.75
N GLY A 536 -43.15 -30.57 -21.49
CA GLY A 536 -43.35 -31.59 -20.45
C GLY A 536 -42.34 -31.56 -19.29
N ASP A 537 -42.16 -30.39 -18.65
CA ASP A 537 -41.35 -30.15 -17.44
C ASP A 537 -39.88 -30.59 -17.51
N ARG A 538 -39.38 -30.76 -18.73
CA ARG A 538 -38.09 -31.39 -18.97
C ARG A 538 -37.10 -30.45 -19.65
N CYS A 539 -36.25 -29.83 -18.84
CA CYS A 539 -35.16 -28.97 -19.30
C CYS A 539 -33.92 -29.79 -19.67
N SER A 540 -33.35 -29.55 -20.85
CA SER A 540 -32.11 -30.18 -21.32
C SER A 540 -31.11 -29.10 -21.68
N GLY A 541 -29.93 -29.13 -21.07
CA GLY A 541 -28.80 -28.31 -21.48
C GLY A 541 -28.06 -28.99 -22.63
N ARG A 542 -27.79 -28.26 -23.71
CA ARG A 542 -26.89 -28.68 -24.78
C ARG A 542 -25.69 -27.74 -24.81
N ILE A 543 -24.49 -28.29 -24.88
CA ILE A 543 -23.29 -27.49 -25.16
C ILE A 543 -23.38 -27.08 -26.63
N VAL A 544 -23.49 -25.77 -26.88
CA VAL A 544 -23.65 -25.20 -28.23
C VAL A 544 -22.32 -24.71 -28.78
N GLY A 545 -21.33 -24.47 -27.91
CA GLY A 545 -19.97 -24.15 -28.34
C GLY A 545 -18.95 -24.29 -27.22
N VAL A 546 -17.71 -24.59 -27.60
CA VAL A 546 -16.54 -24.61 -26.71
C VAL A 546 -15.59 -23.52 -27.18
N PHE A 547 -15.33 -22.53 -26.32
CA PHE A 547 -14.41 -21.44 -26.60
C PHE A 547 -13.15 -21.65 -25.76
N SER A 548 -12.02 -21.91 -26.42
CA SER A 548 -10.72 -21.98 -25.75
C SER A 548 -10.20 -20.55 -25.54
N SER A 549 -10.25 -20.05 -24.30
CA SER A 549 -9.53 -18.82 -23.95
C SER A 549 -8.08 -19.17 -23.64
N ALA A 550 -7.21 -19.12 -24.65
CA ALA A 550 -5.79 -18.90 -24.40
C ALA A 550 -5.62 -17.39 -24.16
N GLY A 551 -5.98 -16.92 -22.96
CA GLY A 551 -5.95 -15.51 -22.60
C GLY A 551 -5.65 -15.34 -21.12
N ASN A 552 -4.60 -14.57 -20.82
CA ASN A 552 -4.13 -14.27 -19.48
C ASN A 552 -5.23 -13.54 -18.68
N PRO A 553 -5.72 -14.08 -17.55
CA PRO A 553 -6.88 -13.55 -16.83
C PRO A 553 -6.58 -12.36 -15.90
N SER A 554 -5.36 -11.81 -15.92
CA SER A 554 -5.03 -10.57 -15.23
C SER A 554 -5.44 -9.35 -16.08
N LEU A 555 -6.74 -9.11 -16.24
CA LEU A 555 -7.35 -7.86 -16.74
C LEU A 555 -8.89 -8.01 -16.75
N GLU A 556 -9.46 -8.21 -15.56
CA GLU A 556 -10.83 -7.82 -15.19
C GLU A 556 -10.84 -7.43 -13.71
#